data_AF-A0A8T4JCB1-F1
#
_entry.id   AF-A0A8T4JCB1-F1
#
_cell.length_a   1.000
_cell.length_b   1.000
_cell.length_c   1.000
_cell.angle_alpha   90.00
_cell.angle_beta   90.00
_cell.angle_gamma   90.00
#
_symmetry.space_group_name_H-M   'P 1'
#
loop_
_entity.id
_entity.type
_entity.pdbx_description
1 polymer ?
#
loop_
_entity_poly.entity_id
_entity_poly.type
_entity_poly.pdbx_seq_one_letter_code
_entity_poly.pdbx_strand_id
1 'polypeptide(L)'
;MPKEETHDETADEEIDLEALQNSIDESQIDDTPEQEETPGEEADESSDENFDLDSALDSFEPISLDGKITEDVAIEKATERGWRPDGKDKYGHQISAIEFLERTPLFHKMGLMREDVEDLKKQNKRIIEQNKKIAQSKINSDKKHVEELKAQKEKLLANDELDSEEIAELKDLDKQLEEKA
;
A
#
# COMPACT_ATOMS: atom_id res chain seq x y z
N MET A 1 27.87 -27.04 -33.97
CA MET A 1 26.82 -26.08 -34.36
C MET A 1 25.72 -26.15 -33.31
N PRO A 2 25.15 -25.03 -32.86
CA PRO A 2 25.80 -23.91 -32.18
C PRO A 2 25.43 -23.89 -30.68
N LYS A 3 26.23 -23.16 -29.90
CA LYS A 3 25.91 -22.72 -28.53
C LYS A 3 24.96 -21.53 -28.69
N GLU A 4 23.80 -21.54 -28.02
CA GLU A 4 22.99 -20.33 -27.88
C GLU A 4 23.51 -19.54 -26.69
N GLU A 5 24.33 -18.54 -27.02
CA GLU A 5 24.53 -17.33 -26.21
C GLU A 5 23.24 -16.51 -26.29
N THR A 6 22.71 -16.10 -25.15
CA THR A 6 21.73 -15.02 -25.07
C THR A 6 22.41 -13.85 -24.37
N HIS A 7 22.88 -12.89 -25.19
CA HIS A 7 23.04 -11.48 -24.80
C HIS A 7 21.60 -10.92 -24.61
N ASP A 8 21.29 -10.37 -23.44
CA ASP A 8 21.54 -8.99 -23.00
C ASP A 8 20.34 -8.10 -23.36
N GLU A 9 19.70 -7.52 -22.33
CA GLU A 9 19.12 -6.17 -22.33
C GLU A 9 18.47 -5.92 -20.97
N THR A 10 19.25 -5.31 -20.09
CA THR A 10 18.82 -4.50 -18.97
C THR A 10 17.85 -3.41 -19.45
N ALA A 11 16.57 -3.54 -19.14
CA ALA A 11 15.66 -2.40 -19.15
C ALA A 11 15.66 -1.78 -17.75
N ASP A 12 16.74 -1.07 -17.42
CA ASP A 12 16.70 -0.05 -16.39
C ASP A 12 15.81 1.08 -16.94
N GLU A 13 14.54 1.10 -16.52
CA GLU A 13 13.70 2.29 -16.67
C GLU A 13 14.27 3.38 -15.74
N GLU A 14 15.26 4.11 -16.26
CA GLU A 14 15.67 5.39 -15.69
C GLU A 14 14.45 6.31 -15.67
N ILE A 15 13.91 6.52 -14.46
CA ILE A 15 12.88 7.52 -14.22
C ILE A 15 13.54 8.88 -14.46
N ASP A 16 13.17 9.52 -15.56
CA ASP A 16 13.57 10.89 -15.87
C ASP A 16 12.96 11.87 -14.85
N LEU A 17 13.74 12.19 -13.82
CA LEU A 17 13.37 13.07 -12.72
C LEU A 17 13.23 14.54 -13.18
N GLU A 18 13.80 14.93 -14.33
CA GLU A 18 13.68 16.30 -14.85
C GLU A 18 12.29 16.56 -15.45
N ALA A 19 11.65 15.53 -16.01
CA ALA A 19 10.31 15.65 -16.59
C ALA A 19 9.20 15.91 -15.54
N LEU A 20 9.39 15.47 -14.28
CA LEU A 20 8.40 15.62 -13.21
C LEU A 20 8.45 17.00 -12.51
N GLN A 21 9.59 17.68 -12.56
CA GLN A 21 9.81 18.97 -11.90
C GLN A 21 9.01 20.11 -12.56
N ASN A 22 8.62 19.98 -13.83
CA ASN A 22 8.03 21.06 -14.63
C ASN A 22 6.49 21.06 -14.71
N SER A 23 5.78 20.15 -14.03
CA SER A 23 4.33 19.95 -14.24
C SER A 23 3.38 20.50 -13.16
N ILE A 24 3.89 21.12 -12.09
CA ILE A 24 3.03 21.60 -11.01
C ILE A 24 2.97 23.14 -11.04
N ASP A 25 1.85 23.64 -11.56
CA ASP A 25 1.42 25.03 -11.56
C ASP A 25 1.16 25.48 -10.11
N GLU A 26 1.98 26.41 -9.60
CA GLU A 26 2.00 26.89 -8.21
C GLU A 26 0.78 27.77 -7.83
N SER A 27 -0.26 27.82 -8.66
CA SER A 27 -1.35 28.80 -8.55
C SER A 27 -2.56 28.39 -7.69
N GLN A 28 -2.54 27.24 -6.99
CA GLN A 28 -3.72 26.73 -6.25
C GLN A 28 -3.48 26.19 -4.83
N ILE A 29 -2.56 26.76 -4.06
CA ILE A 29 -2.47 26.46 -2.61
C ILE A 29 -3.12 27.61 -1.85
N ASP A 30 -4.40 27.43 -1.50
CA ASP A 30 -5.15 28.30 -0.58
C ASP A 30 -4.84 27.86 0.86
N ASP A 31 -4.06 28.67 1.58
CA ASP A 31 -3.65 28.46 2.97
C ASP A 31 -4.72 29.05 3.92
N THR A 32 -5.76 28.26 4.25
CA THR A 32 -6.58 28.54 5.44
C THR A 32 -7.09 27.25 6.10
N PRO A 33 -6.92 27.03 7.42
CA PRO A 33 -7.50 25.88 8.09
C PRO A 33 -8.94 26.21 8.50
N GLU A 34 -9.93 25.76 7.71
CA GLU A 34 -11.33 25.76 8.17
C GLU A 34 -11.52 24.63 9.18
N GLN A 35 -11.79 24.99 10.44
CA GLN A 35 -12.36 24.10 11.44
C GLN A 35 -13.84 23.89 11.10
N GLU A 36 -14.17 22.78 10.47
CA GLU A 36 -15.56 22.29 10.45
C GLU A 36 -15.81 21.45 11.71
N GLU A 37 -16.64 21.98 12.61
CA GLU A 37 -17.32 21.18 13.63
C GLU A 37 -18.38 20.32 12.96
N THR A 38 -18.22 19.00 12.97
CA THR A 38 -19.28 18.07 12.61
C THR A 38 -20.29 17.97 13.77
N PRO A 39 -21.57 18.32 13.59
CA PRO A 39 -22.61 18.05 14.59
C PRO A 39 -22.85 16.54 14.67
N GLY A 40 -23.08 16.04 15.89
CA GLY A 40 -23.36 14.64 16.17
C GLY A 40 -24.44 14.04 15.26
N GLU A 41 -24.04 13.04 14.50
CA GLU A 41 -24.93 12.07 13.88
C GLU A 41 -24.72 10.77 14.65
N GLU A 42 -25.80 10.28 15.22
CA GLU A 42 -25.83 9.11 16.09
C GLU A 42 -25.13 7.96 15.40
N ALA A 43 -24.08 7.44 16.03
CA ALA A 43 -23.54 6.13 15.70
C ALA A 43 -24.68 5.14 15.93
N ASP A 44 -25.38 4.81 14.84
CA ASP A 44 -26.13 3.57 14.75
C ASP A 44 -25.12 2.47 15.08
N GLU A 45 -25.28 1.89 16.27
CA GLU A 45 -24.64 0.63 16.65
C GLU A 45 -25.23 -0.46 15.74
N SER A 46 -24.98 -0.36 14.44
CA SER A 46 -25.14 -1.47 13.51
C SER A 46 -23.98 -2.40 13.81
N SER A 47 -24.19 -3.21 14.84
CA SER A 47 -23.53 -4.47 15.13
C SER A 47 -22.14 -4.57 14.49
N ASP A 48 -21.11 -4.31 15.29
CA ASP A 48 -19.87 -5.07 15.18
C ASP A 48 -20.24 -6.57 15.31
N GLU A 49 -20.83 -7.13 14.26
CA GLU A 49 -20.59 -8.49 13.89
C GLU A 49 -19.09 -8.51 13.60
N ASN A 50 -18.30 -8.69 14.66
CA ASN A 50 -17.04 -9.38 14.56
C ASN A 50 -17.33 -10.55 13.63
N PHE A 51 -16.90 -10.44 12.36
CA PHE A 51 -17.10 -11.47 11.38
C PHE A 51 -16.30 -12.65 11.88
N ASP A 52 -16.97 -13.46 12.69
CA ASP A 52 -16.37 -14.57 13.36
C ASP A 52 -16.23 -15.63 12.28
N LEU A 53 -15.00 -15.75 11.79
CA LEU A 53 -14.60 -16.79 10.85
C LEU A 53 -15.01 -18.17 11.36
N ASP A 54 -15.00 -18.37 12.69
CA ASP A 54 -15.45 -19.62 13.30
C ASP A 54 -16.98 -19.76 13.22
N SER A 55 -17.76 -18.69 13.42
CA SER A 55 -19.23 -18.70 13.20
C SER A 55 -19.63 -18.86 11.73
N ALA A 56 -18.88 -18.27 10.78
CA ALA A 56 -19.09 -18.46 9.35
C ALA A 56 -18.76 -19.91 8.92
N LEU A 57 -17.78 -20.55 9.57
CA LEU A 57 -17.44 -21.97 9.40
C LEU A 57 -18.43 -22.91 10.11
N ASP A 58 -19.01 -22.53 11.25
CA ASP A 58 -20.00 -23.33 11.98
C ASP A 58 -21.36 -23.37 11.28
N SER A 59 -21.68 -22.36 10.46
CA SER A 59 -22.83 -22.42 9.55
C SER A 59 -22.68 -23.50 8.46
N PHE A 60 -21.46 -23.98 8.23
CA PHE A 60 -21.16 -25.15 7.43
C PHE A 60 -21.06 -26.37 8.33
N GLU A 61 -22.21 -26.93 8.72
CA GLU A 61 -22.22 -28.28 9.26
C GLU A 61 -21.44 -29.21 8.31
N PRO A 62 -20.34 -29.86 8.78
CA PRO A 62 -19.65 -30.84 7.97
C PRO A 62 -20.67 -31.91 7.61
N ILE A 63 -20.92 -32.12 6.32
CA ILE A 63 -21.89 -33.13 5.89
C ILE A 63 -21.34 -34.47 6.36
N SER A 64 -22.04 -35.09 7.32
CA SER A 64 -21.66 -36.39 7.84
C SER A 64 -21.75 -37.42 6.72
N LEU A 65 -20.60 -37.81 6.17
CA LEU A 65 -20.47 -38.82 5.12
C LEU A 65 -20.69 -40.25 5.66
N ASP A 66 -20.90 -40.40 6.97
CA ASP A 66 -21.20 -41.69 7.62
C ASP A 66 -22.58 -42.25 7.24
N GLY A 67 -23.41 -41.48 6.55
CA GLY A 67 -24.64 -41.93 5.92
C GLY A 67 -24.64 -41.55 4.46
N LYS A 68 -24.23 -42.48 3.58
CA LYS A 68 -24.35 -42.45 2.11
C LYS A 68 -25.18 -41.28 1.58
N ILE A 69 -24.55 -40.14 1.34
CA ILE A 69 -25.11 -39.13 0.45
C ILE A 69 -25.23 -39.85 -0.88
N THR A 70 -26.45 -40.07 -1.36
CA THR A 70 -26.61 -40.65 -2.70
C THR A 70 -25.92 -39.71 -3.69
N GLU A 71 -25.29 -40.29 -4.72
CA GLU A 71 -24.54 -39.54 -5.73
C GLU A 71 -25.36 -38.35 -6.27
N ASP A 72 -26.68 -38.54 -6.39
CA ASP A 72 -27.66 -37.51 -6.79
C ASP A 72 -27.71 -36.30 -5.84
N VAL A 73 -27.68 -36.50 -4.52
CA VAL A 73 -27.72 -35.41 -3.52
C VAL A 73 -26.38 -34.66 -3.49
N ALA A 74 -25.27 -35.37 -3.71
CA ALA A 74 -23.96 -34.75 -3.84
C ALA A 74 -23.88 -33.90 -5.11
N ILE A 75 -24.42 -34.39 -6.23
CA ILE A 75 -24.51 -33.66 -7.50
C ILE A 75 -25.37 -32.40 -7.34
N GLU A 76 -26.54 -32.48 -6.71
CA GLU A 76 -27.43 -31.34 -6.48
C GLU A 76 -26.73 -30.24 -5.68
N LYS A 77 -26.19 -30.57 -4.50
CA LYS A 77 -25.47 -29.63 -3.63
C LYS A 77 -24.20 -29.06 -4.28
N ALA A 78 -23.47 -29.88 -5.03
CA ALA A 78 -22.29 -29.43 -5.75
C ALA A 78 -22.69 -28.43 -6.83
N THR A 79 -23.79 -28.67 -7.54
CA THR A 79 -24.29 -27.81 -8.61
C THR A 79 -24.72 -26.44 -8.09
N GLU A 80 -25.43 -26.39 -6.96
CA GLU A 80 -25.77 -25.12 -6.29
C GLU A 80 -24.53 -24.28 -5.95
N ARG A 81 -23.40 -24.94 -5.67
CA ARG A 81 -22.12 -24.30 -5.31
C ARG A 81 -21.20 -24.04 -6.51
N GLY A 82 -21.68 -24.30 -7.73
CA GLY A 82 -20.99 -23.99 -8.98
C GLY A 82 -20.21 -25.16 -9.60
N TRP A 83 -20.43 -26.40 -9.15
CA TRP A 83 -20.04 -27.57 -9.93
C TRP A 83 -20.95 -27.73 -11.14
N ARG A 84 -20.42 -28.27 -12.24
CA ARG A 84 -21.16 -28.45 -13.48
C ARG A 84 -21.37 -29.93 -13.78
N PRO A 85 -22.49 -30.29 -14.42
CA PRO A 85 -22.78 -31.68 -14.81
C PRO A 85 -21.75 -32.31 -15.75
N ASP A 86 -20.87 -31.52 -16.40
CA ASP A 86 -19.76 -32.01 -17.22
C ASP A 86 -18.55 -32.49 -16.38
N GLY A 87 -18.68 -32.52 -15.06
CA GLY A 87 -17.64 -32.96 -14.13
C GLY A 87 -16.61 -31.90 -13.83
N LYS A 88 -16.95 -30.62 -14.01
CA LYS A 88 -16.04 -29.49 -13.78
C LYS A 88 -16.55 -28.52 -12.73
N ASP A 89 -15.66 -27.94 -11.94
CA ASP A 89 -16.03 -26.84 -11.05
C ASP A 89 -16.20 -25.50 -11.82
N LYS A 90 -16.63 -24.46 -11.08
CA LYS A 90 -16.77 -23.08 -11.57
C LYS A 90 -15.47 -22.45 -12.07
N TYR A 91 -14.33 -23.04 -11.75
CA TYR A 91 -13.00 -22.60 -12.17
C TYR A 91 -12.45 -23.40 -13.36
N GLY A 92 -13.16 -24.45 -13.80
CA GLY A 92 -12.76 -25.29 -14.93
C GLY A 92 -11.97 -26.55 -14.58
N HIS A 93 -11.80 -26.88 -13.29
CA HIS A 93 -11.09 -28.07 -12.87
C HIS A 93 -11.97 -29.32 -12.99
N GLN A 94 -11.44 -30.40 -13.56
CA GLN A 94 -12.11 -31.69 -13.60
C GLN A 94 -12.09 -32.33 -12.21
N ILE A 95 -13.25 -32.53 -11.59
CA ILE A 95 -13.39 -33.03 -10.22
C ILE A 95 -14.78 -33.65 -10.02
N SER A 96 -14.90 -34.69 -9.19
CA SER A 96 -16.22 -35.24 -8.87
C SER A 96 -17.04 -34.30 -7.97
N ALA A 97 -18.37 -34.45 -7.96
CA ALA A 97 -19.25 -33.63 -7.13
C ALA A 97 -18.94 -33.76 -5.62
N ILE A 98 -18.60 -34.97 -5.15
CA ILE A 98 -18.23 -35.23 -3.76
C ILE A 98 -16.90 -34.55 -3.41
N GLU A 99 -15.86 -34.77 -4.22
CA GLU A 99 -14.55 -34.13 -4.00
C GLU A 99 -14.63 -32.60 -4.10
N PHE A 100 -15.52 -32.07 -4.95
CA PHE A 100 -15.77 -30.63 -5.03
C PHE A 100 -16.35 -30.09 -3.72
N LEU A 101 -17.35 -30.77 -3.15
CA LEU A 101 -17.94 -30.39 -1.87
C LEU A 101 -16.93 -30.46 -0.72
N GLU A 102 -16.10 -31.50 -0.68
CA GLU A 102 -15.03 -31.65 0.32
C GLU A 102 -13.98 -30.54 0.21
N ARG A 103 -13.65 -30.09 -1.01
CA ARG A 103 -12.67 -29.03 -1.25
C ARG A 103 -13.24 -27.62 -1.21
N THR A 104 -14.57 -27.47 -1.21
CA THR A 104 -15.24 -26.15 -1.22
C THR A 104 -14.80 -25.25 -0.06
N PRO A 105 -14.71 -25.73 1.20
CA PRO A 105 -14.20 -24.90 2.31
C PRO A 105 -12.78 -24.39 2.06
N LEU A 106 -11.91 -25.23 1.48
CA LEU A 106 -10.55 -24.84 1.14
C LEU A 106 -10.51 -23.78 0.03
N PHE A 107 -11.32 -23.94 -1.02
CA PHE A 107 -11.40 -22.93 -2.08
C PHE A 107 -11.93 -21.58 -1.59
N HIS A 108 -12.87 -21.60 -0.64
CA HIS A 108 -13.36 -20.38 -0.01
C HIS A 108 -12.26 -19.69 0.81
N LYS A 109 -11.54 -20.45 1.66
CA LYS A 109 -10.39 -19.94 2.43
C LYS A 109 -9.30 -19.34 1.54
N MET A 110 -8.99 -20.00 0.42
CA MET A 110 -8.03 -19.49 -0.57
C MET A 110 -8.52 -18.22 -1.28
N GLY A 111 -9.84 -18.08 -1.46
CA GLY A 111 -10.47 -16.86 -1.96
C GLY A 111 -10.30 -15.68 -1.01
N LEU A 112 -10.65 -15.87 0.28
CA LEU A 112 -10.47 -14.86 1.32
C LEU A 112 -8.99 -14.44 1.47
N MET A 113 -8.07 -15.41 1.51
CA MET A 113 -6.63 -15.10 1.55
C MET A 113 -6.14 -14.30 0.35
N ARG A 114 -6.75 -14.50 -0.83
CA ARG A 114 -6.37 -13.73 -2.03
C ARG A 114 -6.82 -12.28 -1.89
N GLU A 115 -8.03 -12.06 -1.40
CA GLU A 115 -8.57 -10.73 -1.12
C GLU A 115 -7.70 -10.00 -0.07
N ASP A 116 -7.35 -10.67 1.02
CA ASP A 116 -6.42 -10.14 2.03
C ASP A 116 -5.07 -9.74 1.42
N VAL A 117 -4.51 -10.57 0.54
CA VAL A 117 -3.25 -10.27 -0.14
C VAL A 117 -3.38 -9.07 -1.08
N GLU A 118 -4.51 -8.92 -1.77
CA GLU A 118 -4.78 -7.76 -2.62
C GLU A 118 -4.90 -6.47 -1.80
N ASP A 119 -5.56 -6.53 -0.64
CA ASP A 119 -5.69 -5.39 0.24
C ASP A 119 -4.37 -5.01 0.91
N LEU A 120 -3.58 -6.00 1.35
CA LEU A 120 -2.21 -5.76 1.81
C LEU A 120 -1.33 -5.13 0.73
N LYS A 121 -1.47 -5.54 -0.54
CA LYS A 121 -0.77 -4.90 -1.66
C LYS A 121 -1.19 -3.44 -1.84
N LYS A 122 -2.48 -3.13 -1.74
CA LYS A 122 -2.98 -1.74 -1.82
C LYS A 122 -2.44 -0.89 -0.68
N GLN A 123 -2.47 -1.41 0.56
CA GLN A 123 -1.92 -0.73 1.72
C GLN A 123 -0.42 -0.48 1.58
N ASN A 124 0.35 -1.48 1.12
CA ASN A 124 1.78 -1.35 0.88
C ASN A 124 2.07 -0.26 -0.17
N LYS A 125 1.32 -0.23 -1.27
CA LYS A 125 1.44 0.84 -2.28
C LYS A 125 1.21 2.24 -1.68
N ARG A 126 0.20 2.41 -0.82
CA ARG A 126 -0.06 3.68 -0.13
C ARG A 126 1.10 4.09 0.78
N ILE A 127 1.66 3.15 1.54
CA ILE A 127 2.81 3.41 2.43
C ILE A 127 4.04 3.84 1.60
N ILE A 128 4.30 3.19 0.47
CA ILE A 128 5.40 3.57 -0.42
C ILE A 128 5.20 5.00 -0.95
N GLU A 129 3.99 5.37 -1.38
CA GLU A 129 3.68 6.72 -1.84
C GLU A 129 3.82 7.76 -0.72
N GLN A 130 3.37 7.46 0.50
CA GLN A 130 3.55 8.32 1.66
C GLN A 130 5.03 8.52 2.01
N ASN A 131 5.82 7.44 2.01
CA ASN A 131 7.26 7.52 2.27
C ASN A 131 7.98 8.36 1.22
N LYS A 132 7.60 8.25 -0.06
CA LYS A 132 8.13 9.13 -1.11
C LYS A 132 7.82 10.60 -0.84
N LYS A 133 6.58 10.92 -0.45
CA LYS A 133 6.18 12.29 -0.10
C LYS A 133 6.96 12.81 1.12
N ILE A 134 7.11 12.01 2.17
CA ILE A 134 7.87 12.38 3.38
C ILE A 134 9.34 12.60 3.04
N ALA A 135 9.96 11.70 2.27
CA ALA A 135 11.34 11.84 1.84
C ALA A 135 11.55 13.11 1.01
N GLN A 136 10.66 13.39 0.05
CA GLN A 136 10.72 14.60 -0.75
C GLN A 136 10.55 15.87 0.10
N SER A 137 9.58 15.85 1.02
CA SER A 137 9.36 16.95 1.96
C SER A 137 10.58 17.18 2.84
N LYS A 138 11.26 16.11 3.29
CA LYS A 138 12.47 16.21 4.09
C LYS A 138 13.63 16.79 3.30
N ILE A 139 13.85 16.34 2.07
CA ILE A 139 14.86 16.89 1.16
C ILE A 139 14.61 18.38 0.92
N ASN A 140 13.36 18.77 0.62
CA ASN A 140 13.02 20.17 0.39
C ASN A 140 13.21 21.02 1.64
N SER A 141 12.83 20.50 2.82
CA SER A 141 13.06 21.17 4.09
C SER A 141 14.54 21.34 4.40
N ASP A 142 15.36 20.33 4.14
CA ASP A 142 16.80 20.38 4.38
C ASP A 142 17.48 21.35 3.41
N LYS A 143 17.06 21.38 2.13
CA LYS A 143 17.51 22.38 1.15
C LYS A 143 17.20 23.81 1.60
N LYS A 144 15.95 24.06 2.00
CA LYS A 144 15.52 25.37 2.51
C LYS A 144 16.33 25.78 3.73
N HIS A 145 16.56 24.85 4.66
CA HIS A 145 17.37 25.12 5.84
C HIS A 145 18.82 25.47 5.50
N VAL A 146 19.43 24.78 4.54
CA VAL A 146 20.78 25.11 4.05
C VAL A 146 20.82 26.50 3.39
N GLU A 147 19.80 26.86 2.62
CA GLU A 147 19.67 28.20 2.03
C GLU A 147 19.52 29.30 3.09
N GLU A 148 18.73 29.06 4.14
CA GLU A 148 18.58 29.96 5.28
C GLU A 148 19.92 30.16 6.02
N LEU A 149 20.67 29.09 6.28
CA LEU A 149 22.01 29.16 6.91
C LEU A 149 23.00 29.94 6.03
N LYS A 150 22.98 29.72 4.70
CA LYS A 150 23.80 30.49 3.76
C LYS A 150 23.43 31.97 3.76
N ALA A 151 22.14 32.30 3.77
CA ALA A 151 21.67 33.68 3.80
C ALA A 151 22.05 34.39 5.13
N GLN A 152 21.97 33.69 6.26
CA GLN A 152 22.43 34.21 7.56
C GLN A 152 23.94 34.48 7.55
N LYS A 153 24.72 33.54 7.00
CA LYS A 153 26.17 33.72 6.84
C LYS A 153 26.49 34.91 5.95
N GLU A 154 25.84 35.05 4.80
CA GLU A 154 26.05 36.18 3.88
C GLU A 154 25.68 37.51 4.54
N LYS A 155 24.59 37.55 5.32
CA LYS A 155 24.18 38.74 6.07
C LYS A 155 25.22 39.17 7.09
N LEU A 156 25.80 38.22 7.85
CA LEU A 156 26.87 38.53 8.80
C LEU A 156 28.13 38.98 8.07
N LEU A 157 28.52 38.32 6.98
CA LEU A 157 29.69 38.73 6.18
C LEU A 157 29.55 40.10 5.51
N ALA A 158 28.33 40.59 5.32
CA ALA A 158 28.06 41.93 4.79
C ALA A 158 28.23 43.05 5.82
N ASN A 159 28.40 42.73 7.12
CA ASN A 159 28.73 43.72 8.15
C ASN A 159 30.24 44.02 8.11
N ASP A 160 30.59 45.29 7.89
CA ASP A 160 31.99 45.74 7.74
C ASP A 160 32.84 45.63 9.03
N GLU A 161 32.21 45.62 10.20
CA GLU A 161 32.85 45.38 11.50
C GLU A 161 32.07 44.31 12.26
N LEU A 162 32.67 43.13 12.40
CA LEU A 162 32.13 42.01 13.16
C LEU A 162 32.65 42.03 14.59
N ASP A 163 31.77 41.89 15.58
CA ASP A 163 32.16 41.72 16.97
C ASP A 163 32.54 40.27 17.30
N SER A 164 32.98 40.01 18.54
CA SER A 164 33.41 38.66 18.95
C SER A 164 32.28 37.64 19.00
N GLU A 165 31.04 38.08 19.20
CA GLU A 165 29.86 37.21 19.23
C GLU A 165 29.45 36.82 17.81
N GLU A 166 29.43 37.78 16.88
CA GLU A 166 29.14 37.55 15.46
C GLU A 166 30.21 36.67 14.78
N ILE A 167 31.49 36.79 15.17
CA ILE A 167 32.56 35.88 14.72
C ILE A 167 32.34 34.45 15.24
N ALA A 168 31.80 34.28 16.45
CA ALA A 168 31.49 32.96 16.99
C ALA A 168 30.29 32.33 16.26
N GLU A 169 29.26 33.13 15.97
CA GLU A 169 28.09 32.71 15.20
C GLU A 169 28.46 32.29 13.76
N LEU A 170 29.34 33.04 13.09
CA LEU A 170 29.86 32.66 11.76
C LEU A 170 30.55 31.30 11.76
N LYS A 171 31.35 31.00 12.80
CA LYS A 171 32.02 29.69 12.92
C LYS A 171 31.03 28.56 13.18
N ASP A 172 29.99 28.83 13.95
CA ASP A 172 28.95 27.84 14.20
C ASP A 172 28.13 27.56 12.93
N LEU A 173 27.77 28.62 12.18
CA LEU A 173 27.12 28.49 10.87
C LEU A 173 28.00 27.72 9.87
N ASP A 174 29.31 27.98 9.83
CA ASP A 174 30.25 27.23 8.99
C ASP A 174 30.27 25.75 9.34
N LYS A 175 30.31 25.43 10.63
CA LYS A 175 30.26 24.05 11.11
C LYS A 175 28.93 23.37 10.74
N GLN A 176 27.81 24.06 10.93
CA GLN A 176 26.49 23.53 10.56
C GLN A 176 26.36 23.31 9.05
N LEU A 177 26.96 24.17 8.22
CA LEU A 177 27.00 24.00 6.76
C LEU A 177 27.90 22.83 6.34
N GLU A 178 29.06 22.63 6.98
CA GLU A 178 29.95 21.49 6.72
C GLU A 178 29.31 20.15 7.10
N GLU A 179 28.55 20.09 8.19
CA GLU A 179 27.82 18.87 8.60
C GLU A 179 26.64 18.54 7.68
N LYS A 180 26.20 19.48 6.84
CA LYS A 180 25.04 19.35 5.94
C LYS A 180 25.40 19.33 4.44
N ALA A 181 26.67 19.54 4.10
CA ALA A 181 27.21 19.50 2.74
C ALA A 181 27.62 18.07 2.32
#